data_AF-A0A9J6MZS1-F1
#
_entry.id   AF-A0A9J6MZS1-F1
#
_cell.length_a   1.000
_cell.length_b   1.000
_cell.length_c   1.000
_cell.angle_alpha   90.00
_cell.angle_beta   90.00
_cell.angle_gamma   90.00
#
_symmetry.space_group_name_H-M   'P 1'
#
loop_
_entity.id
_entity.type
_entity.pdbx_description
1 polymer ?
#
loop_
_entity_poly.entity_id
_entity_poly.type
_entity_poly.pdbx_seq_one_letter_code
_entity_poly.pdbx_strand_id
1 'polypeptide(L)' 'MKKVVLKPVEWDQRLSFFDFLLLADESEEIVNKYILEGEMYSINYEGATAGVMLFTFHPDHVVEIKNMAIS' A
#
# COMPACT_ATOMS: atom_id res chain seq x y z
N MET A 1 -3.94 -7.31 24.22
CA MET A 1 -4.31 -7.75 22.86
C MET A 1 -3.49 -6.96 21.88
N LYS A 2 -2.78 -7.65 20.96
CA LYS A 2 -2.07 -6.98 19.86
C LYS A 2 -3.11 -6.46 18.86
N LYS A 3 -2.96 -5.22 18.38
CA LYS A 3 -3.95 -4.56 17.51
C LYS A 3 -3.33 -4.20 16.16
N VAL A 4 -3.98 -4.61 15.09
CA VAL A 4 -3.68 -4.20 13.71
C VAL A 4 -4.78 -3.24 13.24
N VAL A 5 -4.40 -2.15 12.58
CA VAL A 5 -5.32 -1.14 12.05
C VAL A 5 -4.89 -0.75 10.64
N LEU A 6 -5.83 -0.73 9.70
CA LEU A 6 -5.63 -0.14 8.39
C LEU A 6 -6.06 1.33 8.44
N LYS A 7 -5.22 2.23 7.91
CA LYS A 7 -5.55 3.64 7.76
C LYS A 7 -5.39 4.05 6.29
N PRO A 8 -6.34 4.78 5.70
CA PRO A 8 -6.18 5.30 4.35
C PRO A 8 -4.95 6.20 4.28
N VAL A 9 -4.26 6.16 3.15
CA VAL A 9 -3.08 6.99 2.86
C VAL A 9 -3.46 8.00 1.77
N GLU A 10 -3.37 9.27 2.14
CA GLU A 10 -3.60 10.38 1.23
C GLU A 10 -2.52 10.45 0.14
N TRP A 11 -2.88 11.01 -1.01
CA TRP A 11 -2.05 11.02 -2.21
C TRP A 11 -0.66 11.64 -2.01
N ASP A 12 -0.60 12.73 -1.24
CA ASP A 12 0.63 13.45 -0.90
C ASP A 12 1.55 12.67 0.06
N GLN A 13 1.02 11.64 0.74
CA GLN A 13 1.74 10.82 1.72
C GLN A 13 2.23 9.49 1.14
N ARG A 14 1.76 9.08 -0.05
CA ARG A 14 2.04 7.74 -0.60
C ARG A 14 3.53 7.47 -0.80
N LEU A 15 4.30 8.48 -1.22
CA LEU A 15 5.75 8.35 -1.41
C LEU A 15 6.50 8.02 -0.11
N SER A 16 5.93 8.33 1.06
CA SER A 16 6.52 7.93 2.36
C SER A 16 6.46 6.42 2.62
N PHE A 17 5.72 5.67 1.80
CA PHE A 17 5.61 4.21 1.87
C PHE A 17 6.33 3.51 0.71
N PHE A 18 7.13 4.23 -0.08
CA PHE A 18 7.80 3.68 -1.26
C PHE A 18 8.70 2.49 -0.92
N ASP A 19 9.46 2.58 0.16
CA ASP A 19 10.32 1.49 0.64
C ASP A 19 9.53 0.21 0.95
N PHE A 20 8.30 0.34 1.47
CA PHE A 20 7.43 -0.82 1.68
C PHE A 20 6.98 -1.43 0.35
N LEU A 21 6.58 -0.61 -0.63
CA LEU A 21 6.17 -1.12 -1.94
C LEU A 21 7.30 -1.88 -2.64
N LEU A 22 8.54 -1.40 -2.47
CA LEU A 22 9.74 -2.04 -3.02
C LEU A 22 10.05 -3.41 -2.42
N LEU A 23 9.54 -3.73 -1.22
CA LEU A 23 9.68 -5.07 -0.63
C LEU A 23 8.92 -6.13 -1.42
N ALA A 24 7.83 -5.77 -2.09
CA ALA A 24 7.02 -6.67 -2.89
C ALA A 24 7.32 -6.57 -4.40
N ASP A 25 7.74 -5.41 -4.87
CA ASP A 25 8.07 -5.12 -6.26
C ASP A 25 9.38 -4.33 -6.33
N GLU A 26 10.49 -5.01 -6.57
CA GLU A 26 11.84 -4.42 -6.55
C GLU A 26 12.09 -3.34 -7.61
N SER A 27 11.18 -3.17 -8.57
CA SER A 27 11.32 -2.18 -9.63
C SER A 27 10.69 -0.83 -9.25
N GLU A 28 11.53 0.16 -8.97
CA GLU A 28 11.08 1.54 -8.75
C GLU A 28 10.24 2.07 -9.91
N GLU A 29 10.57 1.71 -11.15
CA GLU A 29 9.83 2.14 -12.34
C GLU A 29 8.39 1.60 -12.33
N ILE A 30 8.20 0.33 -11.96
CA ILE A 30 6.87 -0.29 -11.91
C ILE A 30 6.08 0.31 -10.74
N VAL A 31 6.69 0.46 -9.56
CA VAL A 31 6.04 1.10 -8.40
C VAL A 31 5.57 2.52 -8.74
N ASN A 32 6.40 3.32 -9.39
CA ASN A 32 6.04 4.69 -9.79
C ASN A 32 4.84 4.74 -10.74
N LYS A 33 4.59 3.70 -11.55
CA LYS A 33 3.43 3.68 -12.46
C LYS A 33 2.12 3.53 -11.69
N TYR A 34 2.08 2.70 -10.65
CA TYR A 34 0.83 2.40 -9.95
C TYR A 34 0.67 3.08 -8.59
N ILE A 35 1.71 3.67 -8.00
CA ILE A 35 1.63 4.25 -6.64
C ILE A 35 0.53 5.32 -6.54
N LEU A 36 0.23 5.97 -7.66
CA LEU A 36 -0.80 6.96 -7.84
C LEU A 36 -2.10 6.36 -8.41
N GLU A 37 -2.34 5.07 -8.30
CA GLU A 37 -3.58 4.42 -8.74
C GLU A 37 -4.40 3.96 -7.52
N GLY A 38 -5.72 3.85 -7.68
CA GLY A 38 -6.59 3.21 -6.70
C GLY A 38 -6.49 3.74 -5.26
N GLU A 39 -6.65 2.85 -4.28
CA GLU A 39 -6.69 3.19 -2.85
C GLU A 39 -5.55 2.53 -2.07
N MET A 40 -4.81 3.33 -1.29
CA MET A 40 -3.69 2.87 -0.48
C MET A 40 -4.04 2.91 1.00
N TYR A 41 -3.63 1.88 1.74
CA TYR A 41 -3.79 1.79 3.19
C TYR A 41 -2.46 1.43 3.86
N SER A 42 -2.15 2.12 4.95
CA SER A 42 -1.04 1.76 5.84
C SER A 42 -1.50 0.71 6.84
N ILE A 43 -0.68 -0.32 7.02
CA ILE A 43 -0.88 -1.37 8.01
C ILE A 43 -0.17 -0.93 9.29
N ASN A 44 -0.91 -0.69 10.36
CA ASN A 44 -0.36 -0.21 11.64
C ASN A 44 -0.48 -1.32 12.69
N TYR A 45 0.63 -1.71 13.30
CA TYR A 45 0.69 -2.68 14.39
C TYR A 45 1.18 -2.00 15.66
N GLU A 46 0.38 -2.06 16.73
CA GLU A 46 0.68 -1.41 18.03
C GLU A 46 1.01 0.10 17.91
N GLY A 47 0.41 0.77 16.91
CA GLY A 47 0.58 2.21 16.67
C GLY A 47 1.73 2.57 15.74
N ALA A 48 2.58 1.62 15.36
CA ALA A 48 3.66 1.81 14.40
C ALA A 48 3.26 1.30 13.01
N THR A 49 3.73 1.97 11.95
CA THR A 49 3.60 1.47 10.58
C THR A 49 4.40 0.18 10.45
N ALA A 50 3.70 -0.90 10.09
CA ALA A 50 4.26 -2.22 9.86
C ALA A 50 4.18 -2.62 8.38
N GLY A 51 3.51 -1.85 7.52
CA GLY A 51 3.34 -2.21 6.13
C GLY A 51 2.42 -1.30 5.36
N VAL A 52 2.15 -1.68 4.12
CA VAL A 52 1.24 -0.99 3.21
C VAL A 52 0.51 -1.99 2.32
N MET A 53 -0.65 -1.59 1.84
CA MET A 53 -1.37 -2.27 0.77
C MET A 53 -1.98 -1.26 -0.20
N LEU A 54 -1.99 -1.63 -1.47
CA LEU A 54 -2.57 -0.84 -2.55
C LEU A 54 -3.62 -1.67 -3.28
N PHE A 55 -4.82 -1.13 -3.39
CA PHE A 55 -5.92 -1.72 -4.13
C PHE A 55 -6.15 -0.96 -5.43
N THR A 56 -6.34 -1.66 -6.53
CA THR A 56 -6.81 -1.11 -7.80
C THR A 56 -8.16 -1.71 -8.16
N PHE A 57 -8.98 -0.93 -8.86
CA PHE A 57 -10.36 -1.27 -9.17
C PHE A 57 -10.52 -1.42 -10.68
N HIS A 58 -10.88 -2.62 -11.10
CA HIS A 58 -11.08 -2.97 -12.50
C HIS A 58 -12.58 -3.00 -12.85
N PRO A 59 -12.93 -3.10 -14.15
CA PRO A 59 -14.30 -3.43 -14.55
C PRO A 59 -14.82 -4.71 -13.89
N ASP A 60 -16.14 -4.93 -13.99
CA ASP A 60 -16.81 -6.13 -13.48
C ASP A 60 -16.69 -6.35 -11.96
N HIS A 61 -16.54 -5.27 -11.19
CA HIS A 61 -16.44 -5.28 -9.72
C HIS A 61 -15.24 -6.08 -9.19
N VAL A 62 -14.18 -6.21 -10.00
CA VAL A 62 -12.94 -6.86 -9.58
C VAL A 62 -12.05 -5.87 -8.84
N VAL A 63 -11.58 -6.26 -7.66
CA VAL A 63 -10.59 -5.52 -6.87
C VAL A 63 -9.29 -6.32 -6.85
N GLU A 64 -8.20 -5.70 -7.28
CA GLU A 64 -6.85 -6.27 -7.26
C GLU A 64 -6.07 -5.69 -6.08
N ILE A 65 -5.35 -6.52 -5.34
CA ILE A 65 -4.28 -6.04 -4.46
C ILE A 65 -3.05 -5.87 -5.35
N LYS A 66 -2.79 -4.63 -5.75
CA LYS A 66 -1.71 -4.30 -6.67
C LYS A 66 -0.34 -4.51 -6.04
N ASN A 67 -0.21 -4.17 -4.76
CA ASN A 67 0.99 -4.38 -3.96
C ASN A 67 0.59 -4.54 -2.48
N MET A 68 1.29 -5.41 -1.76
CA MET A 68 1.19 -5.54 -0.31
C MET A 68 2.53 -5.96 0.28
N ALA A 69 2.98 -5.25 1.30
CA ALA A 69 4.20 -5.58 2.04
C ALA A 69 4.07 -5.29 3.53
N ILE A 70 4.80 -6.06 4.34
CA ILE A 70 4.89 -5.95 5.79
C ILE A 70 6.38 -6.08 6.19
N SER A 71 6.81 -5.35 7.22
CA SER A 71 8.14 -5.42 7.84
C SER A 71 8.06 -5.68 9.34
#